data_AF-A0AA47L7S2-F1
#
_entry.id   AF-A0AA47L7S2-F1
#
_cell.length_a   1.000
_cell.length_b   1.000
_cell.length_c   1.000
_cell.angle_alpha   90.00
_cell.angle_beta   90.00
_cell.angle_gamma   90.00
#
_symmetry.space_group_name_H-M   'P 1'
#
loop_
_entity.id
_entity.type
_entity.pdbx_description
1 polymer ?
#
loop_
_entity_poly.entity_id
_entity_poly.type
_entity_poly.pdbx_seq_one_letter_code
_entity_poly.pdbx_strand_id
1 'polypeptide(L)'
;MFILTAFKNEHAEQEDFEMALNCSAGSLASLLDDENLEVTVDEENAQVHIKLNTGSSPKKNYTLEQFQQLSKQAFMEDGRLYEEFHRLEVVKK
;
A
#
# COMPACT_ATOMS: atom_id res chain seq x y z
N MET A 1 -13.18 0.37 3.66
CA MET A 1 -12.12 -0.50 3.09
C MET A 1 -11.40 0.34 2.05
N PHE A 2 -10.07 0.25 1.98
CA PHE A 2 -9.27 1.02 1.00
C PHE A 2 -8.51 0.04 0.11
N ILE A 3 -8.41 0.38 -1.17
CA ILE A 3 -7.55 -0.34 -2.12
C ILE A 3 -6.49 0.65 -2.59
N LEU A 4 -5.24 0.20 -2.59
CA LEU A 4 -4.13 0.91 -3.21
C LEU A 4 -3.70 0.16 -4.47
N THR A 5 -3.69 0.85 -5.59
CA THR A 5 -3.15 0.35 -6.86
C THR A 5 -1.80 0.99 -7.09
N ALA A 6 -0.76 0.15 -7.22
CA ALA A 6 0.57 0.57 -7.58
C ALA A 6 0.81 0.25 -9.05
N PHE A 7 1.56 1.10 -9.75
CA PHE A 7 1.84 0.89 -11.17
C PHE A 7 3.34 0.76 -11.40
N LYS A 8 3.71 -0.33 -12.06
CA LYS A 8 5.10 -0.71 -12.34
C LYS A 8 5.74 0.20 -13.38
N ASN A 9 6.91 0.75 -13.07
CA ASN A 9 7.72 1.51 -14.03
C ASN A 9 8.08 0.67 -15.26
N GLU A 10 8.00 1.28 -16.44
CA GLU A 10 8.30 0.64 -17.75
C GLU A 10 9.73 0.07 -17.82
N HIS A 11 10.64 0.60 -17.00
CA HIS A 11 12.04 0.20 -16.96
C HIS A 11 12.38 -0.75 -15.80
N ALA A 12 11.47 -0.97 -14.86
CA ALA A 12 11.72 -1.84 -13.71
C ALA A 12 11.56 -3.32 -14.09
N GLU A 13 12.42 -4.17 -13.54
CA GLU A 13 12.22 -5.62 -13.65
C GLU A 13 10.99 -6.05 -12.84
N GLN A 14 10.37 -7.17 -13.22
CA GLN A 14 9.16 -7.64 -12.52
C GLN A 14 9.47 -8.05 -11.09
N GLU A 15 10.59 -8.75 -10.89
CA GLU A 15 11.04 -9.23 -9.58
C GLU A 15 11.35 -8.06 -8.64
N ASP A 16 12.07 -7.05 -9.13
CA ASP A 16 12.37 -5.84 -8.35
C ASP A 16 11.09 -5.09 -7.96
N PHE A 17 10.15 -4.96 -8.89
CA PHE A 17 8.86 -4.34 -8.63
C PHE A 17 8.04 -5.07 -7.56
N GLU A 18 7.94 -6.40 -7.65
CA GLU A 18 7.23 -7.24 -6.69
C GLU A 18 7.89 -7.17 -5.30
N MET A 19 9.22 -7.18 -5.25
CA MET A 19 9.97 -6.99 -4.02
C MET A 19 9.69 -5.61 -3.39
N ALA A 20 9.77 -4.54 -4.17
CA ALA A 20 9.48 -3.18 -3.70
C ALA A 20 8.03 -3.04 -3.23
N LEU A 21 7.08 -3.67 -3.91
CA LEU A 21 5.66 -3.68 -3.55
C LEU A 21 5.42 -4.37 -2.20
N ASN A 22 6.04 -5.53 -1.98
CA ASN A 22 5.97 -6.27 -0.72
C ASN A 22 6.62 -5.50 0.43
N CYS A 23 7.80 -4.89 0.22
CA CYS A 23 8.46 -4.04 1.20
C CYS A 23 7.59 -2.83 1.59
N SER A 24 6.97 -2.19 0.60
CA SER A 24 6.08 -1.06 0.83
C SER A 24 4.80 -1.48 1.57
N ALA A 25 4.24 -2.65 1.27
CA ALA A 25 3.09 -3.19 1.98
C ALA A 25 3.39 -3.46 3.46
N GLY A 26 4.55 -4.04 3.79
CA GLY A 26 4.99 -4.23 5.17
C GLY A 26 5.21 -2.91 5.93
N SER A 27 5.78 -1.91 5.24
CA SER A 27 5.94 -0.56 5.79
C SER A 27 4.59 0.10 6.04
N LEU A 28 3.63 -0.03 5.11
CA LEU A 28 2.27 0.51 5.26
C LEU A 28 1.52 -0.16 6.42
N ALA A 29 1.63 -1.48 6.57
CA ALA A 29 1.06 -2.21 7.69
C ALA A 29 1.61 -1.69 9.04
N SER A 30 2.91 -1.42 9.09
CA SER A 30 3.57 -0.86 10.27
C SER A 30 3.10 0.57 10.58
N LEU A 31 2.94 1.42 9.54
CA LEU A 31 2.46 2.79 9.68
C LEU A 31 0.99 2.88 10.11
N LEU A 32 0.15 1.93 9.68
CA LEU A 32 -1.25 1.86 10.07
C LEU A 32 -1.42 1.53 11.56
N ASP A 33 -0.46 0.84 12.18
CA ASP A 33 -0.45 0.54 13.62
C ASP A 33 -1.80 -0.04 14.09
N ASP A 34 -2.34 -0.99 13.32
CA ASP A 34 -3.66 -1.58 13.53
C ASP A 34 -3.67 -3.08 13.19
N GLU A 35 -3.62 -3.91 14.23
CA GLU A 35 -3.64 -5.38 14.13
C GLU A 35 -4.98 -5.95 13.62
N ASN A 36 -6.03 -5.12 13.60
CA ASN A 36 -7.34 -5.52 13.10
C ASN A 36 -7.48 -5.29 11.58
N LEU A 37 -6.47 -4.67 10.95
CA LEU A 37 -6.37 -4.51 9.51
C LEU A 37 -5.40 -5.54 8.93
N GLU A 38 -5.84 -6.24 7.90
CA GLU A 38 -5.03 -7.15 7.11
C GLU A 38 -4.58 -6.44 5.83
N VAL A 39 -3.27 -6.40 5.61
CA VAL A 39 -2.65 -5.87 4.38
C VAL A 39 -2.19 -7.05 3.54
N THR A 40 -2.76 -7.21 2.35
CA THR A 40 -2.42 -8.28 1.41
C THR A 40 -1.97 -7.71 0.09
N VAL A 41 -0.97 -8.34 -0.53
CA VAL A 41 -0.47 -7.95 -1.87
C VAL A 41 -1.08 -8.88 -2.92
N ASP A 42 -1.55 -8.28 -4.01
CA ASP A 42 -1.95 -8.93 -5.24
C ASP A 42 -0.89 -8.57 -6.30
N GLU A 43 0.10 -9.45 -6.44
CA GLU A 43 1.26 -9.25 -7.32
C GLU A 43 0.85 -9.26 -8.81
N GLU A 44 -0.12 -10.10 -9.18
CA GLU A 44 -0.65 -10.18 -10.55
C GLU A 44 -1.24 -8.85 -11.03
N ASN A 45 -1.94 -8.15 -10.13
CA ASN A 45 -2.57 -6.87 -10.43
C ASN A 45 -1.81 -5.65 -9.90
N ALA A 46 -0.63 -5.85 -9.30
CA ALA A 46 0.16 -4.79 -8.67
C ALA A 46 -0.63 -3.97 -7.62
N GLN A 47 -1.42 -4.64 -6.78
CA GLN A 47 -2.30 -3.99 -5.81
C GLN A 47 -1.96 -4.35 -4.37
N VAL A 48 -2.21 -3.42 -3.45
CA VAL A 48 -2.22 -3.66 -2.01
C VAL A 48 -3.64 -3.47 -1.50
N HIS A 49 -4.20 -4.51 -0.91
CA HIS A 49 -5.55 -4.55 -0.40
C HIS A 49 -5.50 -4.45 1.12
N ILE A 50 -6.32 -3.54 1.68
CA ILE A 50 -6.40 -3.35 3.13
C ILE A 50 -7.83 -3.59 3.58
N LYS A 51 -8.03 -4.71 4.27
CA LYS A 51 -9.34 -5.19 4.72
C LYS A 51 -9.36 -5.38 6.24
N LEU A 52 -10.56 -5.41 6.81
CA LEU A 52 -10.73 -5.70 8.23
C LEU A 52 -10.70 -7.20 8.49
N ASN A 53 -10.09 -7.58 9.61
CA ASN A 53 -10.24 -8.92 10.15
C ASN A 53 -11.70 -9.19 10.48
N THR A 54 -12.15 -10.41 10.19
CA THR A 54 -13.55 -10.79 10.36
C THR A 54 -13.98 -10.65 11.82
N GLY A 55 -15.08 -9.94 12.07
CA GLY A 55 -15.58 -9.69 13.44
C GLY A 55 -14.81 -8.64 14.23
N SER A 56 -13.81 -7.98 13.65
CA SER A 56 -13.01 -6.93 14.30
C SER A 56 -13.44 -5.53 13.87
N SER A 57 -13.08 -4.53 14.68
CA SER A 57 -13.22 -3.11 14.35
C SER A 57 -11.82 -2.48 14.28
N PRO A 58 -11.57 -1.53 13.37
CA PRO A 58 -10.26 -0.88 13.30
C PRO A 58 -9.99 -0.13 14.61
N LYS A 59 -8.74 -0.15 15.07
CA LYS A 59 -8.27 0.67 16.21
C LYS A 59 -8.39 2.15 15.87
N LYS A 60 -8.13 2.53 14.61
CA LYS A 60 -8.18 3.91 14.13
C LYS A 60 -9.02 4.01 12.86
N ASN A 61 -9.93 4.98 12.85
CA ASN A 61 -10.65 5.34 11.62
C ASN A 61 -9.81 6.35 10.84
N TYR A 62 -9.29 5.91 9.69
CA TYR A 62 -8.55 6.77 8.77
C TYR A 62 -9.50 7.40 7.76
N THR A 63 -9.35 8.71 7.50
CA THR A 63 -9.96 9.35 6.33
C THR A 63 -9.22 8.91 5.06
N LEU A 64 -9.84 9.11 3.89
CA LEU A 64 -9.19 8.83 2.61
C LEU A 64 -7.89 9.62 2.44
N GLU A 65 -7.89 10.88 2.87
CA GLU A 65 -6.71 11.75 2.81
C GLU A 65 -5.59 11.25 3.72
N GLN A 66 -5.90 10.88 4.96
CA GLN A 66 -4.92 10.30 5.89
C GLN A 66 -4.33 9.00 5.33
N PHE A 67 -5.18 8.14 4.78
CA PHE A 67 -4.75 6.89 4.16
C PHE A 67 -3.84 7.14 2.95
N GLN A 68 -4.15 8.13 2.12
CA GLN A 68 -3.28 8.55 1.01
C GLN A 68 -1.92 9.03 1.50
N GLN A 69 -1.86 9.80 2.59
CA GLN A 69 -0.58 10.26 3.14
C GLN A 69 0.27 9.10 3.68
N LEU A 70 -0.34 8.16 4.41
CA LEU A 70 0.35 6.95 4.88
C LEU A 70 0.84 6.08 3.72
N SER A 71 -0.01 5.90 2.70
CA SER A 71 0.36 5.16 1.49
C SER A 71 1.52 5.82 0.77
N LYS A 72 1.55 7.16 0.66
CA LYS A 72 2.71 7.86 0.08
C LYS A 72 3.97 7.60 0.88
N GLN A 73 3.91 7.71 2.21
CA GLN A 73 5.07 7.47 3.07
C GLN A 73 5.64 6.05 2.92
N ALA A 74 4.78 5.05 2.77
CA ALA A 74 5.22 3.67 2.61
C ALA A 74 5.96 3.40 1.27
N PHE A 75 5.70 4.20 0.24
CA PHE A 75 6.21 4.00 -1.12
C PHE A 75 7.21 5.10 -1.54
N MET A 76 7.71 5.88 -0.60
CA MET A 76 8.64 6.98 -0.89
C MET A 76 9.90 6.88 -0.03
N GLU A 77 11.05 7.11 -0.65
CA GLU A 77 12.32 7.35 0.02
C GLU A 77 12.70 8.83 -0.13
N ASP A 78 13.00 9.51 0.98
CA ASP A 78 13.32 10.93 1.02
C ASP A 78 12.32 11.84 0.28
N GLY A 79 11.04 11.48 0.33
CA GLY A 79 9.96 12.22 -0.32
C GLY A 79 9.92 12.06 -1.85
N ARG A 80 10.59 11.04 -2.40
CA ARG A 80 10.51 10.65 -3.82
C ARG A 80 9.93 9.24 -3.92
N LEU A 81 9.06 9.03 -4.91
CA LEU A 81 8.51 7.70 -5.21
C LEU A 81 9.68 6.77 -5.59
N TYR A 82 9.70 5.53 -5.09
CA TYR A 82 10.72 4.58 -5.51
C TYR A 82 10.68 4.36 -7.03
N GLU A 83 11.83 4.08 -7.63
CA GLU A 83 11.97 4.02 -9.08
C GLU A 83 11.16 2.88 -9.72
N GLU A 84 10.86 1.84 -8.96
CA GLU A 84 10.03 0.70 -9.35
C GLU A 84 8.57 1.10 -9.59
N PHE A 85 8.11 2.20 -8.96
CA PHE A 85 6.75 2.71 -9.11
C PHE A 85 6.73 3.96 -9.99
N HIS A 86 5.79 4.03 -10.94
CA HIS A 86 5.56 5.26 -11.72
C HIS A 86 4.28 6.01 -11.29
N ARG A 87 3.35 5.34 -10.61
CA ARG A 87 2.09 5.92 -10.13
C ARG A 87 1.54 5.12 -8.95
N LEU A 88 0.77 5.80 -8.10
CA LEU A 88 -0.01 5.22 -7.00
C LEU A 88 -1.43 5.80 -7.02
N GLU A 89 -2.43 4.95 -6.79
CA GLU A 89 -3.84 5.38 -6.72
C GLU A 89 -4.56 4.73 -5.54
N VAL A 90 -5.23 5.53 -4.73
CA VAL A 90 -6.06 5.05 -3.61
C VAL A 90 -7.52 5.15 -3.98
N VAL A 91 -8.24 4.06 -3.85
CA VAL A 91 -9.67 3.96 -4.14
C VAL A 91 -10.43 3.54 -2.88
N LYS A 92 -11.57 4.20 -2.63
CA LYS A 92 -12.52 3.79 -1.59
C LYS A 92 -13.51 2.79 -2.21
N LYS A 93 -13.60 1.59 -1.63
CA LYS A 93 -14.71 0.66 -1.89
C LYS A 93 -15.84 0.89 -0.91
#